data_AF-F6CVA7-F1
#
_entry.id   AF-F6CVA7-F1
#
_cell.length_a   1.000
_cell.length_b   1.000
_cell.length_c   1.000
_cell.angle_alpha   90.00
_cell.angle_beta   90.00
_cell.angle_gamma   90.00
#
_symmetry.space_group_name_H-M   'P 1'
#
loop_
_entity.id
_entity.type
_entity.pdbx_description
1 polymer ?
#
loop_
_entity_poly.entity_id
_entity_poly.type
_entity_poly.pdbx_seq_one_letter_code
_entity_poly.pdbx_strand_id
1 'polypeptide(L)'
;MFKFSTLFFVFFFLGCSSEPKEDLTNVFGIHIGKAVPDVYLKTRTEEYPTRIISLDVKENDELNVFNSFIIQIIESNKAVYSIIAEKKYVSANDCNAAFQDLYLLLNEKYEHLKQTRELNVDGKVISADDGYKSSNGKYHLRFGCSIDDEGANNLNLTLWDVELKIEVDNLWSKFTANK
;
A
#
# COMPACT_ATOMS: atom_id res chain seq x y z
N MET A 1 21.03 -66.01 1.38
CA MET A 1 21.57 -65.21 2.51
C MET A 1 22.39 -64.06 1.93
N PHE A 2 22.15 -62.83 2.44
CA PHE A 2 22.78 -61.52 2.14
C PHE A 2 22.60 -60.98 0.71
N LYS A 3 21.62 -60.09 0.49
CA LYS A 3 21.61 -58.62 0.68
C LYS A 3 22.54 -57.90 -0.31
N PHE A 4 21.98 -57.08 -1.20
CA PHE A 4 22.16 -55.62 -1.21
C PHE A 4 21.07 -55.00 -2.10
N SER A 5 20.11 -54.33 -1.44
CA SER A 5 19.10 -53.49 -2.08
C SER A 5 19.68 -52.09 -2.14
N THR A 6 20.03 -51.62 -3.34
CA THR A 6 20.49 -50.24 -3.54
C THR A 6 19.27 -49.34 -3.60
N LEU A 7 18.93 -48.76 -2.46
CA LEU A 7 17.88 -47.75 -2.30
C LEU A 7 18.40 -46.43 -2.89
N PHE A 8 17.91 -46.05 -4.07
CA PHE A 8 18.13 -44.73 -4.65
C PHE A 8 17.29 -43.71 -3.85
N PHE A 9 17.92 -43.06 -2.87
CA PHE A 9 17.38 -41.85 -2.25
C PHE A 9 17.49 -40.71 -3.27
N VAL A 10 16.45 -40.53 -4.08
CA VAL A 10 16.25 -39.25 -4.78
C VAL A 10 15.70 -38.29 -3.72
N PHE A 11 16.61 -37.59 -3.04
CA PHE A 11 16.29 -36.34 -2.37
C PHE A 11 15.86 -35.35 -3.46
N PHE A 12 14.57 -35.34 -3.80
CA PHE A 12 13.95 -34.13 -4.32
C PHE A 12 14.04 -33.12 -3.19
N PHE A 13 15.11 -32.32 -3.22
CA PHE A 13 15.15 -31.05 -2.55
C PHE A 13 13.86 -30.34 -2.93
N LEU A 14 12.95 -30.25 -1.95
CA LEU A 14 11.98 -29.17 -1.85
C LEU A 14 12.78 -27.89 -2.00
N GLY A 15 12.93 -27.44 -3.24
CA GLY A 15 13.21 -26.06 -3.54
C GLY A 15 12.01 -25.30 -3.00
N CYS A 16 12.10 -24.95 -1.71
CA CYS A 16 11.38 -23.84 -1.16
C CYS A 16 11.94 -22.63 -1.90
N SER A 17 11.43 -22.42 -3.11
CA SER A 17 11.45 -21.12 -3.75
C SER A 17 10.69 -20.23 -2.78
N SER A 18 11.42 -19.58 -1.88
CA SER A 18 10.92 -18.35 -1.29
C SER A 18 10.77 -17.40 -2.47
N GLU A 19 9.62 -17.47 -3.14
CA GLU A 19 9.18 -16.38 -3.99
C GLU A 19 9.42 -15.12 -3.15
N PRO A 20 10.16 -14.13 -3.67
CA PRO A 20 10.18 -12.85 -3.01
C PRO A 20 8.71 -12.43 -2.97
N LYS A 21 8.09 -12.51 -1.80
CA LYS A 21 6.77 -11.92 -1.59
C LYS A 21 7.02 -10.44 -1.70
N GLU A 22 6.94 -9.93 -2.92
CA GLU A 22 7.01 -8.51 -3.17
C GLU A 22 5.93 -7.86 -2.32
N ASP A 23 6.38 -7.10 -1.34
CA ASP A 23 5.50 -6.39 -0.45
C ASP A 23 5.05 -5.11 -1.15
N LEU A 24 3.76 -4.78 -1.03
CA LEU A 24 3.18 -3.55 -1.59
C LEU A 24 3.84 -2.28 -1.03
N THR A 25 4.69 -2.43 0.00
CA THR A 25 5.43 -1.36 0.67
C THR A 25 6.74 -0.97 0.00
N ASN A 26 7.28 -1.80 -0.90
CA ASN A 26 8.65 -1.63 -1.42
C ASN A 26 8.87 -0.29 -2.14
N VAL A 27 7.90 0.17 -2.93
CA VAL A 27 7.99 1.42 -3.71
C VAL A 27 7.99 2.70 -2.85
N PHE A 28 7.65 2.61 -1.56
CA PHE A 28 7.53 3.75 -0.65
C PHE A 28 8.77 4.01 0.20
N GLY A 29 9.68 3.04 0.31
CA GLY A 29 10.81 3.09 1.26
C GLY A 29 10.40 3.10 2.74
N ILE A 30 9.09 2.97 3.03
CA ILE A 30 8.51 2.87 4.37
C ILE A 30 7.55 1.69 4.42
N HIS A 31 7.68 0.89 5.48
CA HIS A 31 6.92 -0.34 5.62
C HIS A 31 5.72 -0.18 6.55
N ILE A 32 4.56 -0.56 6.04
CA ILE A 32 3.33 -0.75 6.83
C ILE A 32 3.58 -1.77 7.96
N GLY A 33 2.99 -1.52 9.13
CA GLY A 33 3.11 -2.34 10.33
C GLY A 33 4.46 -2.28 11.04
N LYS A 34 5.42 -1.50 10.52
CA LYS A 34 6.70 -1.24 11.18
C LYS A 34 6.69 0.13 11.84
N ALA A 35 7.47 0.26 12.90
CA ALA A 35 7.72 1.55 13.53
C ALA A 35 8.43 2.47 12.54
N VAL A 36 7.95 3.71 12.42
CA VAL A 36 8.65 4.73 11.63
C VAL A 36 9.99 5.08 12.31
N PRO A 37 11.08 5.28 11.54
CA PRO A 37 12.36 5.72 12.11
C PRO A 37 12.27 7.02 12.93
N ASP A 38 12.98 7.07 14.06
CA ASP A 38 12.95 8.20 15.01
C ASP A 38 13.32 9.55 14.38
N VAL A 39 14.13 9.55 13.32
CA VAL A 39 14.49 10.76 12.56
C VAL A 39 13.27 11.49 11.97
N TYR A 40 12.17 10.78 11.76
CA TYR A 40 10.90 11.34 11.27
C TYR A 40 9.96 11.75 12.43
N LEU A 41 10.26 11.36 13.68
CA LEU A 41 9.48 11.67 14.88
C LEU A 41 9.95 12.97 15.55
N LYS A 42 10.08 14.04 14.76
CA LYS A 42 10.72 15.31 15.18
C LYS A 42 9.98 16.10 16.28
N THR A 43 8.78 15.71 16.67
CA THR A 43 7.93 16.43 17.65
C THR A 43 7.54 15.54 18.83
N ARG A 44 7.26 16.17 19.98
CA ARG A 44 6.79 15.52 21.21
C ARG A 44 5.64 14.55 20.93
N THR A 45 5.48 13.55 21.80
CA THR A 45 4.34 12.63 21.81
C THR A 45 3.03 13.41 21.70
N GLU A 46 2.18 13.04 20.74
CA GLU A 46 0.89 13.69 20.54
C GLU A 46 -0.13 13.10 21.52
N GLU A 47 -1.11 13.91 21.92
CA GLU A 47 -2.18 13.46 22.81
C GLU A 47 -3.22 12.58 22.09
N TYR A 48 -3.14 12.49 20.76
CA TYR A 48 -4.07 11.75 19.93
C TYR A 48 -3.61 10.29 19.72
N PRO A 49 -4.55 9.34 19.49
CA PRO A 49 -4.19 7.94 19.28
C PRO A 49 -3.37 7.67 18.01
N THR A 50 -3.44 8.58 17.04
CA THR A 50 -2.70 8.51 15.78
C THR A 50 -2.03 9.83 15.47
N ARG A 51 -0.93 9.77 14.72
CA ARG A 51 -0.20 10.93 14.23
C ARG A 51 -0.05 10.89 12.72
N ILE A 52 -0.05 12.06 12.10
CA ILE A 52 0.21 12.27 10.67
C ILE A 52 1.61 12.86 10.50
N ILE A 53 2.43 12.28 9.62
CA ILE A 53 3.77 12.77 9.31
C ILE A 53 3.88 12.95 7.79
N SER A 54 4.29 14.14 7.35
CA SER A 54 4.59 14.41 5.95
C SER A 54 6.07 14.15 5.67
N LEU A 55 6.36 13.49 4.54
CA LEU A 55 7.68 13.12 4.08
C LEU A 55 7.86 13.53 2.63
N ASP A 56 8.96 14.20 2.31
CA ASP A 56 9.26 14.60 0.94
C ASP A 56 9.70 13.39 0.11
N VAL A 57 9.24 13.31 -1.14
CA VAL A 57 9.72 12.33 -2.12
C VAL A 57 11.00 12.85 -2.74
N LYS A 58 12.03 12.01 -2.82
CA LYS A 58 13.28 12.38 -3.47
C LYS A 58 13.17 12.19 -4.97
N GLU A 59 13.94 12.97 -5.75
CA GLU A 59 13.92 12.89 -7.21
C GLU A 59 14.23 11.48 -7.76
N ASN A 60 15.00 10.69 -7.01
CA ASN A 60 15.43 9.34 -7.36
C ASN A 60 14.52 8.23 -6.79
N ASP A 61 13.44 8.57 -6.09
CA ASP A 61 12.47 7.59 -5.60
C ASP A 61 11.55 7.14 -6.75
N GLU A 62 11.10 5.88 -6.72
CA GLU A 62 10.28 5.30 -7.80
C GLU A 62 8.93 6.02 -7.97
N LEU A 63 8.42 6.60 -6.88
CA LEU A 63 7.16 7.33 -6.85
C LEU A 63 7.34 8.85 -6.95
N ASN A 64 8.41 9.32 -7.61
CA ASN A 64 8.69 10.75 -7.85
C ASN A 64 7.62 11.48 -8.68
N VAL A 65 6.59 10.76 -9.17
CA VAL A 65 5.36 11.38 -9.67
C VAL A 65 4.71 12.25 -8.59
N PHE A 66 4.84 11.91 -7.31
CA PHE A 66 4.38 12.68 -6.16
C PHE A 66 5.49 13.57 -5.58
N ASN A 67 5.11 14.68 -4.95
CA ASN A 67 6.05 15.58 -4.28
C ASN A 67 6.32 15.16 -2.82
N SER A 68 5.31 14.59 -2.15
CA SER A 68 5.38 14.15 -0.76
C SER A 68 4.44 12.98 -0.48
N PHE A 69 4.75 12.18 0.53
CA PHE A 69 3.85 11.21 1.14
C PHE A 69 3.42 11.67 2.53
N ILE A 70 2.17 11.38 2.86
CA ILE A 70 1.66 11.42 4.21
C ILE A 70 1.68 9.99 4.75
N ILE A 71 2.38 9.76 5.85
CA ILE A 71 2.27 8.51 6.61
C ILE A 71 1.39 8.75 7.83
N GLN A 72 0.55 7.78 8.15
CA GLN A 72 -0.26 7.78 9.35
C GLN A 72 0.21 6.65 10.27
N ILE A 73 0.47 6.99 11.53
CA ILE A 73 1.02 6.07 12.53
C ILE A 73 0.11 5.94 13.74
N ILE A 74 0.16 4.78 14.40
CA ILE A 74 -0.39 4.57 15.74
C ILE A 74 0.59 5.16 16.75
N GLU A 75 0.12 6.05 17.62
CA GLU A 75 1.00 6.87 18.46
C GLU A 75 1.71 6.04 19.56
N SER A 76 1.07 4.99 20.07
CA SER A 76 1.60 4.18 21.18
C SER A 76 2.80 3.30 20.79
N ASN A 77 2.87 2.83 19.55
CA ASN A 77 3.89 1.91 19.06
C ASN A 77 4.61 2.42 17.79
N LYS A 78 4.25 3.62 17.32
CA LYS A 78 4.78 4.28 16.12
C LYS A 78 4.61 3.48 14.82
N ALA A 79 3.74 2.48 14.81
CA ALA A 79 3.53 1.62 13.66
C ALA A 79 2.78 2.37 12.55
N VAL A 80 3.29 2.33 11.32
CA VAL A 80 2.63 2.90 10.14
C VAL A 80 1.44 2.03 9.76
N TYR A 81 0.24 2.61 9.67
CA TYR A 81 -0.96 1.88 9.26
C TYR A 81 -1.49 2.32 7.89
N SER A 82 -1.06 3.48 7.40
CA SER A 82 -1.48 4.02 6.11
C SER A 82 -0.41 4.94 5.53
N ILE A 83 -0.25 4.90 4.20
CA ILE A 83 0.57 5.82 3.40
C ILE A 83 -0.34 6.41 2.32
N ILE A 84 -0.36 7.73 2.20
CA ILE A 84 -1.20 8.48 1.28
C ILE A 84 -0.31 9.43 0.47
N ALA A 85 -0.52 9.49 -0.84
CA ALA A 85 0.14 10.39 -1.76
C ALA A 85 -0.91 11.11 -2.59
N GLU A 86 -0.76 12.43 -2.75
CA GLU A 86 -1.68 13.22 -3.56
C GLU A 86 -0.90 14.24 -4.39
N LYS A 87 -1.35 14.47 -5.62
CA LYS A 87 -0.82 15.52 -6.49
C LYS A 87 -1.92 16.15 -7.32
N LYS A 88 -2.00 17.47 -7.24
CA LYS A 88 -2.90 18.30 -8.05
C LYS A 88 -2.37 18.46 -9.47
N TYR A 89 -3.28 18.33 -10.43
CA TYR A 89 -3.05 18.57 -11.86
C TYR A 89 -4.01 19.63 -12.37
N VAL A 90 -3.54 20.43 -13.33
CA VAL A 90 -4.32 21.52 -13.93
C VAL A 90 -5.48 20.96 -14.76
N SER A 91 -5.27 19.85 -15.46
CA SER A 91 -6.28 19.23 -16.31
C SER A 91 -6.49 17.75 -16.01
N ALA A 92 -7.68 17.25 -16.38
CA ALA A 92 -8.01 15.83 -16.30
C ALA A 92 -7.11 14.98 -17.21
N ASN A 93 -6.68 15.52 -18.35
CA ASN A 93 -5.78 14.84 -19.27
C ASN A 93 -4.39 14.63 -18.66
N ASP A 94 -3.85 15.66 -17.99
CA ASP A 94 -2.54 15.55 -17.32
C ASP A 94 -2.59 14.57 -16.15
N CYS A 95 -3.68 14.61 -15.37
CA CYS A 95 -3.89 13.61 -14.32
C CYS A 95 -3.95 12.20 -14.91
N ASN A 96 -4.74 12.00 -15.97
CA ASN A 96 -4.87 10.68 -16.59
C ASN A 96 -3.54 10.18 -17.17
N ALA A 97 -2.73 11.05 -17.79
CA ALA A 97 -1.40 10.68 -18.26
C ALA A 97 -0.52 10.19 -17.08
N ALA A 98 -0.46 10.96 -16.00
CA ALA A 98 0.28 10.55 -14.81
C ALA A 98 -0.26 9.28 -14.15
N PHE A 99 -1.58 9.07 -14.19
CA PHE A 99 -2.21 7.83 -13.74
C PHE A 99 -1.78 6.63 -14.60
N GLN A 100 -1.72 6.77 -15.93
CA GLN A 100 -1.26 5.67 -16.80
C GLN A 100 0.20 5.31 -16.54
N ASP A 101 1.07 6.31 -16.35
CA ASP A 101 2.48 6.08 -16.02
C ASP A 101 2.62 5.35 -14.67
N LEU A 102 1.89 5.79 -13.65
CA LEU A 102 1.86 5.13 -12.35
C LEU A 102 1.28 3.70 -12.44
N TYR A 103 0.24 3.51 -13.23
CA TYR A 103 -0.39 2.21 -13.46
C TYR A 103 0.58 1.21 -14.10
N LEU A 104 1.37 1.65 -15.09
CA LEU A 104 2.39 0.82 -15.72
C LEU A 104 3.49 0.44 -14.72
N LEU A 105 4.00 1.41 -13.97
CA LEU A 105 5.01 1.18 -12.92
C LEU A 105 4.53 0.18 -11.88
N LEU A 106 3.31 0.34 -11.37
CA LEU A 106 2.77 -0.55 -10.34
C LEU A 106 2.46 -1.94 -10.90
N ASN A 107 2.02 -2.07 -12.15
CA ASN A 107 1.80 -3.39 -12.75
C ASN A 107 3.08 -4.17 -12.99
N GLU A 108 4.18 -3.51 -13.37
CA GLU A 108 5.46 -4.19 -13.57
C GLU A 108 5.89 -5.00 -12.34
N LYS A 109 5.51 -4.52 -11.14
CA LYS A 109 5.83 -5.15 -9.85
C LYS A 109 4.67 -6.00 -9.34
N TYR A 110 3.47 -5.44 -9.33
CA TYR A 110 2.35 -5.95 -8.55
C TYR A 110 1.21 -6.54 -9.39
N GLU A 111 1.40 -6.78 -10.70
CA GLU A 111 0.36 -7.40 -11.55
C GLU A 111 -0.24 -8.67 -10.93
N HIS A 112 0.61 -9.53 -10.34
CA HIS A 112 0.18 -10.77 -9.68
C HIS A 112 -0.70 -10.57 -8.42
N LEU A 113 -0.75 -9.35 -7.88
CA LEU A 113 -1.56 -8.94 -6.72
C LEU A 113 -2.82 -8.15 -7.12
N LYS A 114 -3.00 -7.91 -8.42
CA LYS A 114 -4.08 -7.07 -8.94
C LYS A 114 -5.45 -7.64 -8.60
N GLN A 115 -6.37 -6.76 -8.21
CA GLN A 115 -7.76 -7.09 -7.92
C GLN A 115 -8.65 -6.45 -8.97
N THR A 116 -9.52 -7.26 -9.57
CA THR A 116 -10.54 -6.77 -10.52
C THR A 116 -11.90 -7.28 -10.11
N ARG A 117 -12.92 -6.44 -10.25
CA ARG A 117 -14.33 -6.84 -10.10
C ARG A 117 -15.08 -6.64 -11.40
N GLU A 118 -16.07 -7.48 -11.63
CA GLU A 118 -17.02 -7.30 -12.72
C GLU A 118 -18.18 -6.42 -12.25
N LEU A 119 -18.47 -5.36 -12.99
CA LEU A 119 -19.63 -4.50 -12.77
C LEU A 119 -20.61 -4.68 -13.93
N ASN A 120 -21.90 -4.74 -13.64
CA ASN A 120 -22.94 -4.70 -14.65
C ASN A 120 -23.46 -3.26 -14.77
N VAL A 121 -23.18 -2.62 -15.91
CA VAL A 121 -23.63 -1.26 -16.24
C VAL A 121 -24.44 -1.33 -17.52
N ASP A 122 -25.73 -1.00 -17.44
CA ASP A 122 -26.67 -1.04 -18.56
C ASP A 122 -26.68 -2.37 -19.33
N GLY A 123 -26.61 -3.50 -18.60
CA GLY A 123 -26.61 -4.85 -19.17
C GLY A 123 -25.27 -5.27 -19.77
N LYS A 124 -24.22 -4.44 -19.65
CA LYS A 124 -22.86 -4.76 -20.07
C LYS A 124 -21.99 -5.07 -18.86
N VAL A 125 -21.25 -6.17 -18.92
CA VAL A 125 -20.23 -6.51 -17.93
C VAL A 125 -18.96 -5.73 -18.26
N ILE A 126 -18.52 -4.89 -17.33
CA ILE A 126 -17.26 -4.15 -17.40
C ILE A 126 -16.34 -4.60 -16.27
N SER A 127 -15.04 -4.71 -16.56
CA SER A 127 -14.03 -4.99 -15.53
C SER A 127 -13.59 -3.67 -14.90
N ALA A 128 -13.69 -3.58 -13.58
CA ALA A 128 -13.20 -2.45 -12.79
C ALA A 128 -11.96 -2.87 -12.01
N ASP A 129 -10.95 -2.02 -12.06
CA ASP A 129 -9.73 -2.16 -11.29
C ASP A 129 -9.97 -1.69 -9.85
N ASP A 130 -9.74 -2.58 -8.88
CA ASP A 130 -9.88 -2.28 -7.46
C ASP A 130 -8.54 -2.03 -6.77
N GLY A 131 -7.45 -1.96 -7.54
CA GLY A 131 -6.08 -1.79 -7.09
C GLY A 131 -5.38 -3.12 -6.83
N TYR A 132 -4.48 -3.13 -5.85
CA TYR A 132 -3.68 -4.31 -5.50
C TYR A 132 -3.92 -4.72 -4.06
N LYS A 133 -3.84 -6.03 -3.82
CA LYS A 133 -4.03 -6.61 -2.50
C LYS A 133 -2.94 -7.63 -2.24
N SER A 134 -2.26 -7.52 -1.09
CA SER A 134 -1.22 -8.47 -0.72
C SER A 134 -1.78 -9.90 -0.66
N SER A 135 -0.93 -10.92 -0.86
CA SER A 135 -1.39 -12.31 -0.93
C SER A 135 -2.10 -12.81 0.34
N ASN A 136 -1.79 -12.22 1.51
CA ASN A 136 -2.46 -12.50 2.78
C ASN A 136 -3.71 -11.61 3.02
N GLY A 137 -4.03 -10.72 2.07
CA GLY A 137 -5.15 -9.81 2.12
C GLY A 137 -5.05 -8.65 3.10
N LYS A 138 -3.90 -8.51 3.76
CA LYS A 138 -3.65 -7.56 4.83
C LYS A 138 -3.45 -6.14 4.33
N TYR A 139 -2.76 -5.96 3.21
CA TYR A 139 -2.43 -4.65 2.64
C TYR A 139 -3.23 -4.42 1.36
N HIS A 140 -3.74 -3.20 1.23
CA HIS A 140 -4.50 -2.77 0.06
C HIS A 140 -3.87 -1.49 -0.48
N LEU A 141 -3.58 -1.49 -1.77
CA LEU A 141 -3.06 -0.34 -2.51
C LEU A 141 -4.11 0.09 -3.52
N ARG A 142 -4.54 1.34 -3.46
CA ARG A 142 -5.45 1.95 -4.42
C ARG A 142 -4.89 3.24 -4.95
N PHE A 143 -5.20 3.56 -6.18
CA PHE A 143 -4.77 4.80 -6.81
C PHE A 143 -5.73 5.16 -7.95
N GLY A 144 -5.74 6.44 -8.32
CA GLY A 144 -6.61 6.93 -9.37
C GLY A 144 -6.65 8.45 -9.43
N CYS A 145 -7.25 8.94 -10.50
CA CYS A 145 -7.60 10.35 -10.63
C CYS A 145 -9.00 10.60 -10.07
N SER A 146 -9.13 11.65 -9.25
CA SER A 146 -10.41 12.18 -8.78
C SER A 146 -10.52 13.67 -9.07
N ILE A 147 -11.72 14.21 -8.97
CA ILE A 147 -11.98 15.64 -8.99
C ILE A 147 -12.49 16.00 -7.59
N ASP A 148 -11.86 16.98 -6.94
CA ASP A 148 -12.32 17.48 -5.63
C ASP A 148 -13.49 18.48 -5.77
N ASP A 149 -14.04 18.91 -4.63
CA ASP A 149 -15.18 19.83 -4.58
C ASP A 149 -14.88 21.21 -5.20
N GLU A 150 -13.59 21.55 -5.33
CA GLU A 150 -13.12 22.80 -5.96
C GLU A 150 -12.90 22.64 -7.48
N GLY A 151 -13.13 21.43 -8.02
CA GLY A 151 -12.92 21.11 -9.43
C GLY A 151 -11.47 20.81 -9.79
N ALA A 152 -10.56 20.68 -8.80
CA ALA A 152 -9.17 20.33 -9.07
C ALA A 152 -9.03 18.82 -9.32
N ASN A 153 -8.18 18.47 -10.30
CA ASN A 153 -7.89 17.07 -10.63
C ASN A 153 -6.77 16.59 -9.71
N ASN A 154 -6.99 15.49 -9.00
CA ASN A 154 -6.06 14.94 -8.03
C ASN A 154 -5.70 13.51 -8.42
N LEU A 155 -4.41 13.25 -8.61
CA LEU A 155 -3.89 11.89 -8.61
C LEU A 155 -3.68 11.50 -7.15
N ASN A 156 -4.32 10.41 -6.73
CA ASN A 156 -4.21 9.92 -5.37
C ASN A 156 -3.67 8.49 -5.38
N LEU A 157 -2.93 8.15 -4.35
CA LEU A 157 -2.50 6.79 -4.07
C LEU A 157 -2.55 6.56 -2.57
N THR A 158 -3.09 5.41 -2.16
CA THR A 158 -3.30 5.03 -0.76
C THR A 158 -2.94 3.57 -0.56
N LEU A 159 -2.01 3.31 0.35
CA LEU A 159 -1.67 1.99 0.86
C LEU A 159 -2.09 1.89 2.33
N TRP A 160 -2.81 0.85 2.73
CA TRP A 160 -3.18 0.66 4.14
C TRP A 160 -3.21 -0.79 4.58
N ASP A 161 -3.07 -0.98 5.90
CA ASP A 161 -3.28 -2.25 6.59
C ASP A 161 -4.72 -2.35 7.12
N VAL A 162 -5.45 -3.40 6.73
CA VAL A 162 -6.83 -3.61 7.16
C VAL A 162 -6.95 -3.79 8.67
N GLU A 163 -6.07 -4.58 9.27
CA GLU A 163 -6.13 -4.90 10.69
C GLU A 163 -5.75 -3.69 11.54
N LEU A 164 -4.68 -2.99 11.17
CA LEU A 164 -4.29 -1.77 11.89
C LEU A 164 -5.30 -0.64 11.69
N LYS A 165 -5.98 -0.58 10.54
CA LYS A 165 -7.05 0.39 10.33
C LYS A 165 -8.22 0.15 11.29
N ILE A 166 -8.60 -1.11 11.49
CA ILE A 166 -9.61 -1.50 12.50
C ILE A 166 -9.12 -1.18 13.93
N GLU A 167 -7.85 -1.42 14.24
CA GLU A 167 -7.26 -1.04 15.53
C GLU A 167 -7.36 0.46 15.76
N VAL A 168 -7.01 1.27 14.77
CA VAL A 168 -7.10 2.74 14.81
C VAL A 168 -8.53 3.21 15.06
N ASP A 169 -9.51 2.63 14.37
CA ASP A 169 -10.91 3.00 14.56
C ASP A 169 -11.38 2.69 16.00
N ASN A 170 -10.91 1.56 16.58
CA ASN A 170 -11.17 1.21 17.98
C ASN A 170 -10.47 2.16 18.97
N LEU A 171 -9.25 2.59 18.67
CA LEU A 171 -8.50 3.54 19.49
C LEU A 171 -9.20 4.91 19.53
N TRP A 172 -9.63 5.42 18.37
CA TRP A 172 -10.41 6.65 18.28
C TRP A 172 -11.75 6.55 18.99
N SER A 173 -12.49 5.46 18.83
CA SER A 173 -13.76 5.23 19.52
C SER A 173 -13.60 5.28 21.05
N LYS A 174 -12.52 4.70 21.59
CA LYS A 174 -12.23 4.75 23.03
C LYS A 174 -11.81 6.15 23.48
N PHE A 175 -11.02 6.85 22.66
CA PHE A 175 -10.53 8.19 22.98
C PHE A 175 -11.66 9.22 23.04
N THR A 176 -12.61 9.16 22.10
CA THR A 176 -13.77 10.07 22.08
C THR A 176 -14.81 9.73 23.14
N ALA A 177 -14.98 8.46 23.50
CA ALA A 177 -15.90 8.06 24.59
C ALA A 177 -15.45 8.50 25.99
N ASN A 178 -14.16 8.76 26.18
CA ASN A 178 -13.55 9.20 27.45
C ASN A 178 -13.35 10.73 27.54
N LYS A 179 -13.86 11.49 26.56
CA LYS A 179 -13.87 12.96 26.56
C LYS A 179 -15.27 13.49 26.83
#